data_AF-A0A847FQN8-F1
#
_entry.id   AF-A0A847FQN8-F1
#
_cell.length_a   1.000
_cell.length_b   1.000
_cell.length_c   1.000
_cell.angle_alpha   90.00
_cell.angle_beta   90.00
_cell.angle_gamma   90.00
#
_symmetry.space_group_name_H-M   'P 1'
#
loop_
_entity.id
_entity.type
_entity.pdbx_description
1 polymer ?
#
loop_
_entity_poly.entity_id
_entity_poly.type
_entity_poly.pdbx_seq_one_letter_code
_entity_poly.pdbx_strand_id
1 'polypeptide(L)'
;MESLWQILLRATASDEPLSCNDCFVFLDYLSDLLAEGMDPRAIMPIAQKALQRCPSCKEEYQHDMIELLAMPKGRDGAVRDGSPAAAH
;
A
#
# COMPACT_ATOMS: atom_id res chain seq x y z
N MET A 1 -10.68 -15.35 13.28
CA MET A 1 -9.71 -14.70 12.38
C MET A 1 -9.78 -15.48 11.08
N GLU A 2 -10.29 -14.88 10.02
CA GLU A 2 -10.35 -15.56 8.72
C GLU A 2 -8.93 -15.75 8.19
N SER A 3 -8.72 -16.86 7.47
CA SER A 3 -7.42 -17.16 6.87
C SER A 3 -7.24 -16.42 5.56
N LEU A 4 -5.99 -16.13 5.17
CA LEU A 4 -5.67 -15.40 3.94
C LEU A 4 -6.37 -16.00 2.71
N TRP A 5 -6.38 -17.33 2.56
CA TRP A 5 -7.01 -17.97 1.41
C TRP A 5 -8.53 -17.74 1.33
N GLN A 6 -9.22 -17.63 2.48
CA GLN A 6 -10.66 -17.30 2.52
C GLN A 6 -10.89 -15.86 2.05
N ILE A 7 -10.04 -14.94 2.49
CA ILE A 7 -10.06 -13.54 2.08
C ILE A 7 -9.78 -13.42 0.57
N LEU A 8 -8.75 -14.10 0.07
CA LEU A 8 -8.40 -14.15 -1.36
C LEU A 8 -9.58 -14.65 -2.20
N LEU A 9 -10.22 -15.74 -1.78
CA LEU A 9 -11.36 -16.30 -2.49
C LEU A 9 -12.52 -15.31 -2.54
N ARG A 10 -12.86 -14.65 -1.42
CA ARG A 10 -13.94 -13.65 -1.39
C ARG A 10 -13.60 -12.40 -2.20
N ALA A 11 -12.35 -11.94 -2.13
CA ALA A 11 -11.86 -10.76 -2.83
C ALA A 11 -11.80 -10.95 -4.36
N THR A 12 -11.64 -12.19 -4.84
CA THR A 12 -11.49 -12.48 -6.28
C THR A 12 -12.71 -13.14 -6.91
N ALA A 13 -13.46 -13.98 -6.18
CA ALA A 13 -14.57 -14.76 -6.71
C ALA A 13 -15.97 -14.20 -6.41
N SER A 14 -16.08 -13.18 -5.56
CA SER A 14 -17.33 -12.51 -5.20
C SER A 14 -17.20 -11.00 -5.38
N ASP A 15 -18.32 -10.30 -5.50
CA ASP A 15 -18.41 -8.84 -5.49
C ASP A 15 -19.00 -8.30 -4.18
N GLU A 16 -19.12 -9.14 -3.14
CA GLU A 16 -19.60 -8.73 -1.82
C GLU A 16 -18.72 -7.62 -1.20
N PRO A 17 -19.28 -6.72 -0.37
CA PRO A 17 -18.50 -5.72 0.34
C PRO A 17 -17.36 -6.36 1.15
N LEU A 18 -16.19 -5.74 1.15
CA LEU A 18 -15.06 -6.14 1.98
C LEU A 18 -15.05 -5.29 3.25
N SER A 19 -14.78 -5.94 4.39
CA SER A 19 -14.46 -5.21 5.60
C SER A 19 -13.11 -4.49 5.45
N CYS A 20 -12.86 -3.43 6.21
CA CYS A 20 -11.57 -2.74 6.18
C CYS A 20 -10.41 -3.70 6.50
N ASN A 21 -10.62 -4.63 7.45
CA ASN A 21 -9.61 -5.61 7.82
C ASN A 21 -9.29 -6.56 6.65
N ASP A 22 -10.31 -7.08 5.96
CA ASP A 22 -10.10 -8.00 4.83
C ASP A 22 -9.49 -7.27 3.63
N CYS A 23 -9.91 -6.02 3.39
CA CYS A 23 -9.32 -5.16 2.37
C CYS A 23 -7.84 -4.91 2.66
N PHE A 24 -7.48 -4.60 3.91
CA PHE A 24 -6.09 -4.38 4.32
C PHE A 24 -5.23 -5.64 4.12
N VAL A 25 -5.67 -6.79 4.64
CA VAL A 25 -4.95 -8.07 4.47
C VAL A 25 -4.80 -8.44 3.00
N PHE A 26 -5.80 -8.16 2.17
CA PHE A 26 -5.73 -8.41 0.74
C PHE A 26 -4.75 -7.49 0.02
N LEU A 27 -4.75 -6.19 0.35
CA LEU A 27 -3.81 -5.22 -0.23
C LEU A 27 -2.37 -5.47 0.21
N ASP A 28 -2.16 -5.89 1.46
CA ASP A 28 -0.87 -6.31 2.00
C ASP A 28 -0.29 -7.47 1.17
N TYR A 29 -1.09 -8.51 0.94
CA TYR A 29 -0.71 -9.62 0.05
C TYR A 29 -0.37 -9.17 -1.38
N LEU A 30 -1.14 -8.24 -1.96
CA LEU A 30 -0.83 -7.71 -3.29
C LEU A 30 0.47 -6.90 -3.30
N SER A 31 0.81 -6.24 -2.19
CA SER A 31 2.06 -5.50 -2.05
C SER A 31 3.27 -6.44 -1.97
N ASP A 32 3.13 -7.59 -1.30
CA ASP A 32 4.15 -8.64 -1.29
C ASP A 32 4.42 -9.17 -2.70
N LEU A 33 3.37 -9.44 -3.48
CA LEU A 33 3.52 -9.87 -4.87
C LEU A 33 4.28 -8.84 -5.73
N LEU A 34 4.02 -7.55 -5.52
CA LEU A 34 4.77 -6.48 -6.19
C LEU A 34 6.24 -6.47 -5.78
N ALA A 35 6.53 -6.66 -4.48
CA ALA A 35 7.89 -6.74 -3.96
C ALA A 35 8.65 -7.97 -4.52
N GLU A 36 7.94 -9.07 -4.79
CA GLU A 36 8.47 -10.27 -5.44
C GLU A 36 8.68 -10.12 -6.96
N GLY A 37 8.29 -8.98 -7.54
CA GLY A 37 8.54 -8.64 -8.94
C GLY A 37 7.39 -8.91 -9.90
N MET A 38 6.16 -9.13 -9.39
CA MET A 38 4.97 -9.17 -10.25
C MET A 38 4.76 -7.82 -10.95
N ASP A 39 4.30 -7.88 -12.20
CA ASP A 39 4.06 -6.67 -13.01
C ASP A 39 2.99 -5.79 -12.34
N PRO A 40 3.29 -4.52 -12.01
CA PRO A 40 2.31 -3.59 -11.46
C PRO A 40 1.04 -3.45 -12.32
N ARG A 41 1.16 -3.60 -13.64
CA ARG A 41 0.01 -3.53 -14.56
C ARG A 41 -0.97 -4.69 -14.38
N ALA A 42 -0.51 -5.83 -13.85
CA ALA A 42 -1.36 -6.96 -13.50
C ALA A 42 -1.98 -6.81 -12.11
N ILE A 43 -1.24 -6.25 -11.15
CA ILE A 43 -1.69 -6.12 -9.75
C ILE A 43 -2.62 -4.93 -9.54
N MET A 44 -2.31 -3.78 -10.15
CA MET A 44 -3.03 -2.54 -9.87
C MET A 44 -4.55 -2.59 -10.14
N PRO A 45 -5.03 -3.21 -11.23
CA PRO A 45 -6.47 -3.37 -11.45
C PRO A 45 -7.16 -4.18 -10.33
N ILE A 46 -6.47 -5.16 -9.76
CA ILE A 46 -6.99 -6.02 -8.69
C ILE A 46 -7.11 -5.20 -7.40
N ALA A 47 -6.08 -4.44 -7.04
CA ALA A 47 -6.09 -3.55 -5.89
C ALA A 47 -7.21 -2.49 -6.00
N GLN A 48 -7.39 -1.90 -7.19
CA GLN A 48 -8.45 -0.93 -7.44
C GLN A 48 -9.85 -1.55 -7.27
N LYS A 49 -10.06 -2.78 -7.76
CA LYS A 49 -11.33 -3.49 -7.57
C LYS A 49 -11.61 -3.76 -6.08
N ALA A 50 -10.59 -4.13 -5.30
CA ALA A 50 -10.75 -4.34 -3.87
C ALA A 50 -11.12 -3.04 -3.13
N LEU A 51 -10.45 -1.94 -3.44
CA LEU A 51 -10.76 -0.61 -2.87
C LEU A 51 -12.20 -0.18 -3.18
N GLN A 52 -12.72 -0.45 -4.39
CA GLN A 52 -14.11 -0.13 -4.73
C GLN A 52 -15.13 -0.87 -3.86
N ARG A 53 -14.76 -2.00 -3.26
CA ARG A 53 -15.61 -2.82 -2.38
C ARG A 53 -15.48 -2.45 -0.90
N CYS A 54 -14.61 -1.50 -0.56
CA CYS A 54 -14.44 -0.96 0.78
C CYS A 54 -14.39 0.58 0.73
N PRO A 55 -15.53 1.27 0.93
CA PRO A 55 -15.61 2.73 0.81
C PRO A 55 -14.60 3.48 1.69
N SER A 56 -14.41 3.05 2.94
CA SER A 56 -13.47 3.67 3.87
C SER A 56 -12.03 3.59 3.37
N CYS A 57 -11.56 2.40 2.98
CA CYS A 57 -10.20 2.25 2.46
C CYS A 57 -9.99 3.00 1.13
N LYS A 58 -11.04 3.14 0.31
CA LYS A 58 -10.99 3.97 -0.90
C LYS A 58 -10.82 5.45 -0.57
N GLU A 59 -11.58 5.95 0.39
CA GLU A 59 -11.50 7.35 0.84
C GLU A 59 -10.13 7.66 1.44
N GLU A 60 -9.61 6.78 2.29
CA GLU A 60 -8.25 6.88 2.85
C GLU A 60 -7.19 6.87 1.76
N TYR A 61 -7.25 5.93 0.81
CA TYR A 61 -6.33 5.91 -0.33
C TYR A 61 -6.36 7.23 -1.13
N GLN A 62 -7.54 7.77 -1.40
CA GLN A 62 -7.68 9.03 -2.12
C GLN A 62 -7.09 10.20 -1.34
N HIS A 63 -7.33 10.23 -0.03
CA HIS A 63 -6.76 11.24 0.86
C HIS A 63 -5.23 11.18 0.87
N ASP A 64 -4.66 10.01 1.09
CA ASP A 64 -3.21 9.81 1.16
C ASP A 64 -2.52 10.16 -0.17
N MET A 65 -3.15 9.81 -1.29
CA MET A 65 -2.65 10.19 -2.62
C MET A 65 -2.66 11.70 -2.83
N ILE A 66 -3.70 12.41 -2.37
CA ILE A 66 -3.74 13.87 -2.44
C ILE A 66 -2.62 14.46 -1.59
N GLU A 67 -2.44 13.97 -0.36
CA GLU A 67 -1.40 14.44 0.56
C GLU A 67 0.01 14.22 -0.03
N LEU A 68 0.32 13.00 -0.47
CA LEU A 68 1.62 12.65 -1.05
C LEU A 68 1.94 13.46 -2.31
N LEU A 69 0.93 13.74 -3.15
CA LEU A 69 1.12 14.53 -4.37
C LEU A 69 1.19 16.04 -4.09
N ALA A 70 0.63 16.50 -2.96
CA ALA A 70 0.70 17.89 -2.52
C ALA A 70 2.02 18.24 -1.82
N MET A 71 2.78 17.25 -1.34
CA MET A 71 4.09 17.48 -0.74
C MET A 71 5.12 17.94 -1.79
N PRO A 72 5.76 19.11 -1.65
CA PRO A 72 6.85 19.51 -2.54
C PRO A 72 8.06 18.59 -2.33
N LYS A 73 8.55 17.95 -3.41
CA LYS A 73 9.81 17.18 -3.38
C LYS A 73 10.95 18.10 -2.96
N GLY A 74 11.49 17.92 -1.74
CA GLY A 74 12.61 18.72 -1.28
C GLY A 74 13.02 18.51 0.17
N ARG A 75 13.60 17.35 0.49
CA ARG A 75 14.66 17.25 1.50
C ARG A 75 15.64 16.14 1.13
N ASP A 76 16.31 16.37 0.00
CA ASP A 76 17.54 15.65 -0.31
C ASP A 76 18.62 16.03 0.72
N GLY A 77 19.22 15.01 1.33
CA GLY A 77 20.61 15.03 1.80
C GLY A 77 20.98 16.05 2.88
N ALA A 78 20.66 15.78 4.14
CA ALA A 78 21.55 16.17 5.24
C ALA A 78 22.44 14.98 5.62
N VAL A 79 23.41 14.65 4.76
CA VAL A 79 24.60 13.90 5.19
C VAL A 79 25.27 14.76 6.25
N ARG A 80 25.28 14.29 7.50
CA ARG A 80 26.14 14.84 8.54
C ARG A 80 27.56 14.43 8.19
N ASP A 81 28.28 15.32 7.53
CA ASP A 81 29.74 15.26 7.44
C ASP A 81 30.29 15.40 8.86
N GLY A 82 30.45 14.26 9.53
CA GLY A 82 31.07 14.14 10.83
C GLY A 82 32.58 14.15 10.67
N SER A 83 33.14 15.33 10.43
CA SER A 83 34.57 15.58 10.57
C SER A 83 35.02 15.20 11.99
N PRO A 84 36.10 14.40 12.17
CA PRO A 84 36.55 13.98 13.48
C PRO A 84 37.33 15.12 14.14
N ALA A 85 36.76 15.69 15.19
CA ALA A 85 37.47 16.62 16.06
C ALA A 85 38.42 15.86 17.01
N ALA A 86 39.71 16.07 16.76
CA ALA A 86 40.84 16.14 17.70
C ALA A 86 41.06 15.01 18.73
N ALA A 87 42.22 14.36 18.60
CA ALA A 87 43.04 13.94 19.74
C ALA A 87 44.50 14.29 19.43
N HIS A 88 45.06 15.24 20.19
CA HIS A 88 46.41 15.27 20.78
C HIS A 88 46.75 16.68 21.30
#